data_AF-A0A528I2T1-F1
#
_entry.id   AF-A0A528I2T1-F1
#
_cell.length_a   1.000
_cell.length_b   1.000
_cell.length_c   1.000
_cell.angle_alpha   90.00
_cell.angle_beta   90.00
_cell.angle_gamma   90.00
#
_symmetry.space_group_name_H-M   'P 1'
#
loop_
_entity.id
_entity.type
_entity.pdbx_description
1 polymer ?
#
loop_
_entity_poly.entity_id
_entity_poly.type
_entity_poly.pdbx_seq_one_letter_code
_entity_poly.pdbx_strand_id
1 'polypeptide(L)'
;MTLLTFRFAPSPNGELHLGHAYSALLNQKLARATGGRLLLRIEDIDTTRCTPEFEAGIFRDLKWLGLGWEEPVRRQSDHFADYQAVLDRLIREELVYPAFMSRGEIRAFIADRERRGRDWP
;
A
#
# COMPACT_ATOMS: atom_id res chain seq x y z
N MET A 1 15.50 -22.31 -4.86
CA MET A 1 16.20 -21.05 -4.54
C MET A 1 15.18 -19.93 -4.51
N THR A 2 15.20 -19.05 -3.50
CA THR A 2 14.28 -17.91 -3.42
C THR A 2 14.82 -16.76 -4.28
N LEU A 3 14.06 -16.34 -5.30
CA LEU A 3 14.41 -15.17 -6.11
C LEU A 3 14.11 -13.88 -5.35
N LEU A 4 14.98 -12.88 -5.48
CA LEU A 4 14.67 -11.53 -4.99
C LEU A 4 13.39 -11.04 -5.66
N THR A 5 12.45 -10.55 -4.86
CA THR A 5 11.12 -10.14 -5.34
C THR A 5 10.89 -8.68 -5.00
N PHE A 6 10.66 -7.88 -6.04
CA PHE A 6 10.39 -6.45 -5.97
C PHE A 6 8.91 -6.19 -6.25
N ARG A 7 8.38 -5.06 -5.76
CA ARG A 7 6.96 -4.72 -5.90
C ARG A 7 6.77 -3.22 -6.05
N PHE A 8 6.16 -2.83 -7.16
CA PHE A 8 5.49 -1.53 -7.27
C PHE A 8 4.02 -1.72 -6.87
N ALA A 9 3.54 -0.93 -5.90
CA ALA A 9 2.15 -1.05 -5.46
C ALA A 9 1.47 0.33 -5.30
N PRO A 10 0.89 0.86 -6.39
CA PRO A 10 0.15 2.10 -6.38
C PRO A 10 -1.27 1.89 -5.85
N SER A 11 -1.83 2.93 -5.23
CA SER A 11 -3.27 3.04 -4.97
C SER A 11 -3.95 3.73 -6.15
N PRO A 12 -5.09 3.22 -6.66
CA PRO A 12 -5.82 3.79 -7.78
C PRO A 12 -6.73 4.96 -7.33
N ASN A 13 -6.16 5.95 -6.63
CA ASN A 13 -6.88 7.11 -6.08
C ASN A 13 -6.44 8.46 -6.68
N GLY A 14 -5.74 8.40 -7.82
CA GLY A 14 -5.21 9.53 -8.56
C GLY A 14 -4.31 9.05 -9.70
N GLU A 15 -3.90 9.97 -10.57
CA GLU A 15 -2.95 9.68 -11.65
C GLU A 15 -1.53 9.45 -11.11
N LEU A 16 -0.72 8.68 -11.85
CA LEU A 16 0.68 8.48 -11.48
C LEU A 16 1.49 9.75 -11.76
N HIS A 17 2.16 10.29 -10.72
CA HIS A 17 3.15 11.35 -10.87
C HIS A 17 4.59 10.82 -11.05
N LEU A 18 5.55 11.72 -11.30
CA LEU A 18 6.96 11.37 -11.57
C LEU A 18 7.63 10.54 -10.46
N GLY A 19 7.30 10.78 -9.18
CA GLY A 19 7.76 9.93 -8.08
C GLY A 19 7.35 8.45 -8.20
N HIS A 20 6.15 8.18 -8.72
CA HIS A 20 5.70 6.81 -9.00
C HIS A 20 6.48 6.20 -10.16
N ALA A 21 6.67 6.95 -11.24
CA ALA A 21 7.48 6.50 -12.37
C ALA A 21 8.90 6.13 -11.93
N TYR A 22 9.55 6.97 -11.12
CA TYR A 22 10.87 6.70 -10.57
C TYR A 22 10.89 5.41 -9.72
N SER A 23 9.93 5.27 -8.80
CA SER A 23 9.81 4.08 -7.96
C SER A 23 9.61 2.79 -8.77
N ALA A 24 8.72 2.82 -9.77
CA ALA A 24 8.43 1.69 -10.62
C ALA A 24 9.67 1.28 -11.48
N LEU A 25 10.32 2.26 -12.12
CA LEU A 25 11.53 2.03 -12.91
C LEU A 25 12.70 1.51 -12.06
N LEU A 26 12.85 2.00 -10.83
CA LEU A 26 13.86 1.51 -9.89
C LEU A 26 13.62 0.04 -9.54
N ASN A 27 12.37 -0.33 -9.21
CA ASN A 27 12.02 -1.72 -8.94
C ASN A 27 12.31 -2.63 -10.15
N GLN A 28 11.99 -2.18 -11.37
CA GLN A 28 12.31 -2.94 -12.58
C GLN A 28 13.82 -3.07 -12.81
N LYS A 29 14.58 -2.00 -12.63
CA LYS A 29 16.05 -2.03 -12.74
C LYS A 29 16.65 -3.04 -11.77
N LEU A 30 16.21 -3.04 -10.51
CA LEU A 30 16.72 -3.96 -9.48
C LEU A 30 16.31 -5.41 -9.76
N ALA A 31 15.07 -5.67 -10.18
CA ALA A 31 14.63 -7.00 -10.59
C ALA A 31 15.50 -7.53 -11.75
N ARG A 32 15.71 -6.73 -12.80
CA ARG A 32 16.56 -7.11 -13.95
C ARG A 32 18.01 -7.35 -13.54
N ALA A 33 18.60 -6.47 -12.74
CA ALA A 33 19.99 -6.58 -12.32
C ALA A 33 20.27 -7.83 -11.47
N THR A 34 19.25 -8.35 -10.81
CA THR A 34 19.37 -9.51 -9.90
C THR A 34 18.81 -10.81 -10.50
N GLY A 35 18.25 -10.78 -11.71
CA GLY A 35 17.45 -11.88 -12.24
C GLY A 35 16.22 -12.18 -11.36
N GLY A 36 15.75 -11.20 -10.60
CA GLY A 36 14.63 -11.30 -9.68
C GLY A 36 13.27 -11.08 -10.34
N ARG A 37 12.23 -11.12 -9.51
CA ARG A 37 10.83 -10.95 -9.91
C ARG A 37 10.38 -9.51 -9.69
N LEU A 38 9.51 -9.01 -10.56
CA LEU A 38 8.81 -7.75 -10.37
C LEU A 38 7.31 -8.00 -10.34
N LEU A 39 6.69 -7.70 -9.20
CA LEU A 39 5.24 -7.79 -9.02
C LEU A 39 4.61 -6.40 -9.16
N LEU A 40 3.39 -6.37 -9.69
CA LEU A 40 2.48 -5.24 -9.58
C LEU A 40 1.36 -5.62 -8.60
N ARG A 41 1.08 -4.73 -7.65
CA ARG A 41 0.00 -4.92 -6.68
C ARG A 41 -0.85 -3.65 -6.57
N ILE A 42 -2.14 -3.75 -6.83
CA ILE A 42 -3.05 -2.62 -6.69
C ILE A 42 -3.45 -2.49 -5.22
N GLU A 43 -3.15 -1.34 -4.61
CA GLU A 43 -3.47 -1.02 -3.20
C GLU A 43 -4.85 -0.35 -3.14
N ASP A 44 -5.90 -1.11 -3.41
CA ASP A 44 -7.30 -0.69 -3.58
C ASP A 44 -8.20 -0.89 -2.35
N ILE A 45 -7.62 -0.97 -1.16
CA ILE A 45 -8.38 -1.22 0.08
C ILE A 45 -9.25 -0.02 0.52
N ASP A 46 -8.94 1.19 0.05
CA ASP A 46 -9.79 2.35 0.24
C ASP A 46 -10.80 2.47 -0.91
N THR A 47 -11.84 1.66 -0.82
CA THR A 47 -12.87 1.52 -1.87
C THR A 47 -13.63 2.81 -2.17
N THR A 48 -13.53 3.82 -1.31
CA THR A 48 -14.21 5.12 -1.52
C THR A 48 -13.40 6.06 -2.40
N ARG A 49 -12.06 5.95 -2.36
CA ARG A 49 -11.14 6.78 -3.15
C ARG A 49 -10.60 6.05 -4.38
N CYS A 50 -10.66 4.73 -4.37
CA CYS A 50 -10.16 3.89 -5.45
C CYS A 50 -11.18 3.77 -6.58
N THR A 51 -10.79 4.04 -7.82
CA THR A 51 -11.69 3.91 -8.97
C THR A 51 -11.10 3.03 -10.08
N PRO A 52 -11.94 2.30 -10.85
CA PRO A 52 -11.48 1.51 -11.99
C PRO A 52 -10.75 2.35 -13.05
N GLU A 53 -11.11 3.62 -13.22
CA GLU A 53 -10.48 4.54 -14.18
C GLU A 53 -9.02 4.82 -13.83
N PHE A 54 -8.73 5.04 -12.54
CA PHE A 54 -7.36 5.23 -12.06
C PHE A 54 -6.56 3.92 -12.12
N GLU A 55 -7.17 2.77 -11.83
CA GLU A 55 -6.50 1.48 -12.01
C GLU A 55 -6.12 1.23 -13.48
N ALA A 56 -7.05 1.50 -14.40
CA ALA A 56 -6.77 1.44 -15.83
C ALA A 56 -5.68 2.44 -16.24
N GLY A 57 -5.67 3.64 -15.63
CA GLY A 57 -4.61 4.65 -15.80
C GLY A 57 -3.24 4.13 -15.41
N ILE A 58 -3.13 3.51 -14.24
CA ILE A 58 -1.89 2.87 -13.77
C ILE A 58 -1.37 1.86 -14.81
N PHE A 59 -2.23 0.98 -15.32
CA PHE A 59 -1.78 0.00 -16.32
C PHE A 59 -1.32 0.66 -17.62
N ARG A 60 -2.01 1.72 -18.09
CA ARG A 60 -1.61 2.46 -19.29
C ARG A 60 -0.26 3.13 -19.12
N ASP A 61 -0.05 3.84 -18.01
CA ASP A 61 1.18 4.59 -17.74
C ASP A 61 2.38 3.66 -17.59
N LEU A 62 2.21 2.54 -16.87
CA LEU A 62 3.29 1.56 -16.70
C LEU A 62 3.65 0.88 -18.03
N LYS A 63 2.66 0.56 -18.88
CA LYS A 63 2.91 0.04 -20.24
C LYS A 63 3.60 1.08 -21.11
N TRP A 64 3.19 2.35 -21.04
CA TRP A 64 3.81 3.44 -21.78
C TRP A 64 5.28 3.65 -21.39
N LEU A 65 5.60 3.52 -20.10
CA LEU A 65 6.97 3.54 -19.58
C LEU A 65 7.80 2.29 -19.96
N GLY A 66 7.21 1.29 -20.61
CA GLY A 66 7.88 0.04 -20.98
C GLY A 66 8.11 -0.92 -19.82
N LEU A 67 7.32 -0.80 -18.74
CA LEU A 67 7.39 -1.76 -17.63
C LEU A 67 6.65 -3.05 -17.97
N GLY A 68 7.31 -4.17 -17.66
CA GLY A 68 6.71 -5.49 -17.60
C GLY A 68 6.80 -6.00 -16.16
N TRP A 69 5.74 -6.65 -15.71
CA TRP A 69 5.58 -7.24 -14.39
C TRP A 69 5.02 -8.66 -14.52
N GLU A 70 5.08 -9.42 -13.43
CA GLU A 70 4.51 -10.76 -13.39
C GLU A 70 2.99 -10.72 -13.31
N GLU A 71 2.34 -11.61 -14.07
CA GLU A 71 0.90 -11.82 -14.04
C GLU A 71 0.55 -13.13 -13.32
N PRO A 72 -0.64 -13.22 -12.67
CA PRO A 72 -1.66 -12.18 -12.58
C PRO A 72 -1.29 -11.04 -11.61
N VAL A 73 -1.80 -9.84 -11.88
CA VAL A 73 -1.70 -8.70 -10.96
C VAL A 73 -2.53 -8.97 -9.71
N ARG A 74 -1.98 -8.69 -8.53
CA ARG A 74 -2.70 -8.83 -7.25
C ARG A 74 -3.45 -7.54 -6.92
N ARG A 75 -4.74 -7.62 -6.59
CA ARG A 75 -5.51 -6.52 -5.99
C ARG A 75 -5.69 -6.79 -4.50
N GLN A 76 -5.53 -5.80 -3.64
CA GLN A 76 -5.62 -6.05 -2.20
C GLN A 76 -7.05 -6.36 -1.75
N SER A 77 -8.05 -5.75 -2.39
CA SER A 77 -9.47 -5.97 -2.10
C SER A 77 -9.91 -7.43 -2.28
N ASP A 78 -9.33 -8.14 -3.25
CA ASP A 78 -9.56 -9.58 -3.49
C ASP A 78 -9.08 -10.48 -2.33
N HIS A 79 -8.34 -9.91 -1.36
CA HIS A 79 -7.66 -10.64 -0.29
C HIS A 79 -8.02 -10.16 1.11
N PHE A 80 -9.18 -9.50 1.30
CA PHE A 80 -9.61 -9.07 2.65
C PHE A 80 -9.70 -10.22 3.67
N ALA A 81 -10.05 -11.43 3.22
CA ALA A 81 -10.08 -12.62 4.07
C ALA A 81 -8.70 -12.96 4.67
N ASP A 82 -7.62 -12.76 3.90
CA ASP A 82 -6.25 -12.98 4.38
C ASP A 82 -5.92 -12.03 5.54
N TYR A 83 -6.28 -10.75 5.43
CA TYR A 83 -6.03 -9.76 6.49
C TYR A 83 -6.88 -10.04 7.71
N GLN A 84 -8.15 -10.44 7.55
CA GLN A 84 -9.00 -10.80 8.68
C GLN A 84 -8.43 -11.98 9.45
N ALA A 85 -7.99 -13.04 8.76
CA ALA A 85 -7.38 -14.20 9.41
C ALA A 85 -6.10 -13.84 10.18
N VAL A 86 -5.27 -12.95 9.64
CA VAL A 86 -4.07 -12.45 10.32
C VAL A 86 -4.46 -11.57 11.52
N LEU A 87 -5.44 -10.68 11.39
CA LEU A 87 -5.94 -9.86 12.49
C LEU A 87 -6.49 -10.73 13.63
N ASP A 88 -7.29 -11.74 13.33
CA ASP A 88 -7.83 -12.68 14.31
C ASP A 88 -6.70 -13.44 15.05
N ARG A 89 -5.62 -13.77 14.35
CA ARG A 89 -4.42 -14.33 14.98
C ARG A 89 -3.75 -13.32 15.91
N LEU A 90 -3.53 -12.09 15.46
CA LEU A 90 -2.90 -11.03 16.28
C LEU A 90 -3.73 -10.71 17.52
N ILE A 91 -5.07 -10.76 17.43
CA ILE A 91 -5.98 -10.62 18.58
C ILE A 91 -5.76 -11.76 19.57
N ARG A 92 -5.71 -13.01 19.10
CA ARG A 92 -5.46 -14.18 19.95
C ARG A 92 -4.08 -14.18 20.60
N GLU A 93 -3.08 -13.61 19.93
CA GLU A 93 -1.72 -13.46 20.44
C GLU A 93 -1.55 -12.22 21.34
N GLU A 94 -2.63 -11.47 21.61
CA GLU A 94 -2.63 -10.24 22.42
C GLU A 94 -1.66 -9.15 21.90
N LEU A 95 -1.39 -9.15 20.59
CA LEU A 95 -0.48 -8.20 19.93
C LEU A 95 -1.17 -6.94 19.43
N VAL A 96 -2.50 -6.89 19.48
CA VAL A 96 -3.32 -5.74 19.07
C VAL A 96 -4.44 -5.51 20.09
N TYR A 97 -4.90 -4.27 20.16
CA TYR A 97 -6.02 -3.88 21.02
C TYR A 97 -6.96 -2.93 20.25
N PRO A 98 -8.26 -2.95 20.54
CA PRO A 98 -9.21 -2.03 19.92
C PRO A 98 -8.98 -0.59 20.43
N ALA A 99 -8.94 0.36 19.50
CA ALA A 99 -8.90 1.79 19.81
C ALA A 99 -10.28 2.42 19.59
N PHE A 100 -10.80 3.10 20.61
CA PHE A 100 -12.18 3.61 20.61
C PHE A 100 -12.30 5.12 20.37
N MET A 101 -11.18 5.86 20.50
CA MET A 101 -11.21 7.31 20.34
C MET A 101 -11.55 7.67 18.89
N SER A 102 -12.55 8.53 18.74
CA SER A 102 -12.86 9.18 17.47
C SER A 102 -11.72 10.10 17.02
N ARG A 103 -11.71 10.47 15.74
CA ARG A 103 -10.75 11.47 15.20
C ARG A 103 -10.80 12.79 15.97
N GLY A 104 -11.97 13.20 16.45
CA GLY A 104 -12.14 14.42 17.25
C GLY A 104 -11.51 14.30 18.63
N GLU A 105 -11.75 13.19 19.33
CA GLU A 105 -11.16 12.92 20.64
C GLU A 105 -9.64 12.80 20.56
N ILE A 106 -9.10 12.17 19.52
CA ILE A 106 -7.64 12.10 19.28
C ILE A 106 -7.08 13.51 19.16
N ARG A 107 -7.68 14.37 18.32
CA ARG A 107 -7.22 15.77 18.16
C ARG A 107 -7.28 16.56 19.47
N ALA A 108 -8.37 16.42 20.23
CA ALA A 108 -8.53 17.09 21.50
C ALA A 108 -7.48 16.64 22.53
N PHE A 109 -7.19 15.35 22.57
CA PHE A 109 -6.17 14.76 23.43
C PHE A 109 -4.76 15.23 23.08
N ILE A 110 -4.40 15.25 21.79
CA ILE A 110 -3.09 15.76 21.31
C ILE A 110 -2.92 17.23 21.71
N ALA A 111 -3.91 18.07 21.42
CA ALA A 111 -3.86 19.48 21.78
C ALA A 111 -3.74 19.69 23.30
N ASP A 112 -4.36 18.83 24.12
CA ASP A 112 -4.21 18.87 25.58
C ASP A 112 -2.82 18.44 26.06
N ARG A 113 -2.22 17.44 25.42
CA ARG A 113 -0.84 17.00 25.70
C ARG A 113 0.17 18.10 25.43
N GLU A 114 0.08 18.72 24.25
CA GLU A 114 0.95 19.82 23.84
C GLU A 114 0.80 21.03 24.78
N ARG A 115 -0.43 21.39 25.18
CA ARG A 115 -0.68 22.45 26.18
C ARG A 115 -0.03 22.16 27.53
N ARG A 116 0.10 20.89 27.91
CA ARG A 116 0.76 20.45 29.15
C ARG A 116 2.27 20.31 29.00
N GLY A 117 2.86 20.79 27.91
CA GLY A 117 4.30 20.75 27.65
C GLY A 117 4.86 19.34 27.45
N ARG A 118 4.00 18.38 27.07
CA ARG A 118 4.43 17.04 26.69
C ARG A 118 4.24 16.88 25.20
N ASP A 119 5.33 16.58 24.50
CA ASP A 119 5.26 16.20 23.10
C ASP A 119 4.42 14.93 22.96
N TRP A 120 3.66 14.88 21.88
CA TRP A 120 2.95 13.69 21.42
C TRP A 120 3.47 13.34 20.02
N PRO A 121 3.63 12.05 19.69
CA PRO A 121 3.42 10.87 20.53
C PRO A 121 4.47 10.65 21.61
#